data_AF-A0A1E1KKT9-F1
#
_entry.id   AF-A0A1E1KKT9-F1
#
_cell.length_a   1.000
_cell.length_b   1.000
_cell.length_c   1.000
_cell.angle_alpha   90.00
_cell.angle_beta   90.00
_cell.angle_gamma   90.00
#
_symmetry.space_group_name_H-M   'P 1'
#
loop_
_entity.id
_entity.type
_entity.pdbx_description
1 polymer ?
#
loop_
_entity_poly.entity_id
_entity_poly.type
_entity_poly.pdbx_seq_one_letter_code
_entity_poly.pdbx_strand_id
1 'polypeptide(L)'
;MESDKLVQAPRYSTLRIASESKKCPPTLNHLETLAAALHQTNDNYANPIYLSQSRSVNFAMYESLLHSALDPAVMGALKYVEELQKKKQSDVLRFLLRVRCWELRQLNVVHRASRPSRPDKARRLGYKAKQGYVIYRVRVRRGGRKRPSPKGATYGKPTNQGINQLKYQRSLKSTAEERVGRRCANLRVLNSYWINQDSTYKYFEVILVDPQHKAIRRDARINWIVNPVHKHRESRGLTATGKKSRGLGKGHGYNKTTAGRRKTWKRHNTLNLQRYR
;
A
#
# COMPACT_ATOMS: atom_id res chain seq x y z
N MET A 1 40.91 -38.29 33.77
CA MET A 1 42.05 -37.36 33.66
C MET A 1 42.15 -37.02 32.18
N GLU A 2 42.01 -35.80 31.67
CA GLU A 2 42.03 -34.43 32.22
C GLU A 2 41.67 -33.55 30.99
N SER A 3 40.44 -33.04 30.92
CA SER A 3 40.08 -31.61 30.99
C SER A 3 40.85 -30.61 30.09
N ASP A 4 40.05 -29.87 29.32
CA ASP A 4 40.24 -28.51 28.79
C ASP A 4 41.30 -28.30 27.66
N LYS A 5 41.03 -27.59 26.55
CA LYS A 5 40.37 -26.27 26.45
C LYS A 5 39.66 -26.10 25.10
N LEU A 6 38.45 -25.56 25.20
CA LEU A 6 37.65 -24.98 24.12
C LEU A 6 38.39 -23.82 23.44
N VAL A 7 38.62 -23.90 22.13
CA VAL A 7 39.03 -22.76 21.31
C VAL A 7 37.78 -22.03 20.83
N GLN A 8 37.53 -20.89 21.47
CA GLN A 8 36.47 -19.93 21.19
C GLN A 8 36.67 -19.28 19.82
N ALA A 9 35.72 -19.45 18.90
CA ALA A 9 35.65 -18.69 17.66
C ALA A 9 35.34 -17.20 17.95
N PRO A 10 35.92 -16.25 17.19
CA PRO A 10 35.72 -14.83 17.42
C PRO A 10 34.26 -14.41 17.17
N ARG A 11 33.73 -13.67 18.14
CA ARG A 11 32.38 -13.11 18.18
C ARG A 11 32.15 -12.22 16.96
N TYR A 12 31.02 -12.44 16.29
CA TYR A 12 30.46 -11.52 15.29
C TYR A 12 30.38 -10.11 15.88
N SER A 13 31.01 -9.15 15.21
CA SER A 13 30.81 -7.73 15.44
C SER A 13 29.37 -7.37 15.12
N THR A 14 28.60 -7.08 16.16
CA THR A 14 27.27 -6.48 16.04
C THR A 14 27.45 -5.03 15.60
N LEU A 15 27.32 -4.78 14.29
CA LEU A 15 27.02 -3.44 13.81
C LEU A 15 25.67 -3.02 14.38
N ARG A 16 25.72 -2.23 15.46
CA ARG A 16 24.60 -1.41 15.96
C ARG A 16 24.13 -0.54 14.81
N ILE A 17 22.99 -0.88 14.24
CA ILE A 17 22.18 0.10 13.49
C ILE A 17 21.71 1.10 14.54
N ALA A 18 22.27 2.31 14.48
CA ALA A 18 21.76 3.45 15.22
C ALA A 18 20.26 3.59 14.92
N SER A 19 19.44 3.46 15.96
CA SER A 19 18.05 3.84 15.92
C SER A 19 17.99 5.35 15.69
N GLU A 20 17.71 5.76 14.46
CA GLU A 20 17.24 7.11 14.16
C GLU A 20 16.02 7.37 15.04
N SER A 21 16.23 8.22 16.06
CA SER A 21 15.18 8.73 16.91
C SER A 21 14.20 9.50 16.03
N LYS A 22 13.01 8.94 15.86
CA LYS A 22 11.88 9.71 15.36
C LYS A 22 11.65 10.84 16.36
N LYS A 23 11.94 12.08 15.98
CA LYS A 23 11.46 13.27 16.71
C LYS A 23 9.96 13.09 16.92
N CYS A 24 9.55 12.83 18.16
CA CYS A 24 8.17 12.99 18.57
C CYS A 24 7.80 14.48 18.40
N PRO A 25 6.60 14.81 17.91
CA PRO A 25 6.10 16.17 18.05
C PRO A 25 6.02 16.51 19.55
N PRO A 26 6.30 17.77 19.95
CA PRO A 26 6.25 18.17 21.35
C PRO A 26 4.84 17.90 21.89
N THR A 27 4.76 17.23 23.03
CA THR A 27 3.52 17.04 23.78
C THR A 27 3.04 18.40 24.29
N LEU A 28 1.72 18.56 24.42
CA LEU A 28 1.04 19.80 24.84
C LEU A 28 1.66 20.47 26.08
N ASN A 29 2.30 19.70 26.96
CA ASN A 29 2.95 20.21 28.17
C ASN A 29 4.19 21.08 27.90
N HIS A 30 4.84 20.99 26.73
CA HIS A 30 6.05 21.78 26.42
C HIS A 30 5.73 23.19 25.90
N LEU A 31 4.49 23.42 25.43
CA LEU A 31 4.02 24.74 24.99
C LEU A 31 3.52 25.59 26.18
N GLU A 32 3.00 24.95 27.22
CA GLU A 32 2.60 25.62 28.46
C GLU A 32 3.81 26.16 29.24
N THR A 33 4.96 25.47 29.21
CA THR A 33 6.18 25.92 29.89
C THR A 33 6.84 27.14 29.21
N LEU A 34 6.67 27.30 27.90
CA LEU A 34 7.20 28.47 27.16
C LEU A 34 6.30 29.71 27.30
N ALA A 35 4.98 29.51 27.44
CA ALA A 35 4.05 30.61 27.72
C ALA A 35 4.24 31.19 29.13
N ALA A 36 4.61 30.36 30.12
CA ALA A 36 4.92 30.81 31.47
C ALA A 36 6.24 31.59 31.58
N ALA A 37 7.22 31.32 30.71
CA ALA A 37 8.53 31.99 30.70
C ALA A 37 8.48 33.41 30.09
N LEU A 38 7.44 33.75 29.33
CA LEU A 38 7.24 35.09 28.76
C LEU A 38 6.55 36.07 29.73
N HIS A 39 6.12 35.61 30.90
CA HIS A 39 5.43 36.44 31.90
C HIS A 39 6.34 37.01 33.00
N GLN A 40 7.67 36.81 32.93
CA GLN A 40 8.61 37.27 33.98
C GLN A 40 9.66 38.28 33.52
N THR A 41 9.50 38.90 32.35
CA THR A 41 10.34 40.04 31.95
C THR A 41 9.46 41.13 31.38
N ASN A 42 9.02 42.06 32.23
CA ASN A 42 8.84 43.48 31.92
C ASN A 42 8.21 44.18 33.13
N ASP A 43 8.93 44.18 34.24
CA ASP A 43 8.83 45.28 35.19
C ASP A 43 9.94 46.28 34.85
N ASN A 44 9.58 47.57 34.85
CA ASN A 44 10.38 48.76 34.57
C ASN A 44 10.42 49.19 33.10
N TYR A 45 9.52 50.09 32.71
CA TYR A 45 9.82 51.50 32.41
C TYR A 45 8.51 52.26 32.16
N ALA A 46 8.20 53.18 33.07
CA ALA A 46 7.15 54.18 32.89
C ALA A 46 7.61 55.24 31.87
N ASN A 47 6.77 55.56 30.88
CA ASN A 47 6.64 56.89 30.25
C ASN A 47 5.45 56.91 29.24
N PRO A 48 4.44 57.79 29.39
CA PRO A 48 3.21 57.74 28.59
C PRO A 48 3.21 58.79 27.46
N ILE A 49 3.92 58.59 26.35
CA ILE A 49 3.85 59.52 25.19
C ILE A 49 3.71 58.85 23.81
N TYR A 50 3.80 57.52 23.66
CA TYR A 50 3.68 56.87 22.34
C TYR A 50 2.52 55.88 22.24
N LEU A 51 1.30 56.37 22.45
CA LEU A 51 0.08 55.57 22.30
C LEU A 51 -0.93 56.21 21.32
N SER A 52 -0.54 56.44 20.07
CA SER A 52 -1.53 56.85 19.06
C SER A 52 -1.32 56.38 17.61
N GLN A 53 -0.23 55.65 17.27
CA GLN A 53 0.05 55.38 15.84
C GLN A 53 0.46 53.94 15.47
N SER A 54 0.26 52.95 16.33
CA SER A 54 0.64 51.54 16.04
C SER A 54 -0.49 50.53 16.25
N ARG A 55 -1.76 50.97 16.29
CA ARG A 55 -2.92 50.09 16.51
C ARG A 55 -3.62 49.56 15.26
N SER A 56 -3.34 50.07 14.06
CA SER A 56 -4.06 49.64 12.84
C SER A 56 -3.35 48.56 12.02
N VAL A 57 -2.02 48.49 12.04
CA VAL A 57 -1.25 47.56 11.18
C VAL A 57 -1.13 46.14 11.76
N ASN A 58 -1.23 45.98 13.08
CA ASN A 58 -1.13 44.66 13.71
C ASN A 58 -2.47 43.89 13.75
N PHE A 59 -3.62 44.55 13.65
CA PHE A 59 -4.90 43.83 13.72
C PHE A 59 -5.16 43.00 12.45
N ALA A 60 -4.89 43.57 11.26
CA ALA A 60 -5.13 42.88 9.99
C ALA A 60 -4.17 41.70 9.75
N MET A 61 -2.91 41.81 10.21
CA MET A 61 -1.93 40.73 10.06
C MET A 61 -2.27 39.54 10.99
N TYR A 62 -2.70 39.83 12.22
CA TYR A 62 -3.14 38.80 13.16
C TYR A 62 -4.49 38.17 12.76
N GLU A 63 -5.42 38.93 12.20
CA GLU A 63 -6.67 38.40 11.60
C GLU A 63 -6.39 37.47 10.40
N SER A 64 -5.44 37.81 9.53
CA SER A 64 -5.05 36.96 8.39
C SER A 64 -4.35 35.66 8.80
N LEU A 65 -3.59 35.68 9.91
CA LEU A 65 -2.92 34.51 10.46
C LEU A 65 -3.88 33.65 11.30
N LEU A 66 -4.84 34.24 12.01
CA LEU A 66 -5.91 33.53 12.74
C LEU A 66 -6.89 32.83 11.79
N HIS A 67 -7.22 33.43 10.65
CA HIS A 67 -8.03 32.77 9.60
C HIS A 67 -7.30 31.61 8.90
N SER A 68 -5.97 31.50 9.04
CA SER A 68 -5.18 30.40 8.46
C SER A 68 -4.90 29.24 9.43
N ALA A 69 -5.14 29.43 10.73
CA ALA A 69 -4.68 28.52 11.77
C ALA A 69 -5.78 27.68 12.45
N LEU A 70 -7.05 28.08 12.39
CA LEU A 70 -8.14 27.34 13.06
C LEU A 70 -9.46 27.46 12.28
N ASP A 71 -9.45 26.96 11.05
CA ASP A 71 -10.68 26.32 10.56
C ASP A 71 -10.47 24.82 10.78
N PRO A 72 -11.08 24.17 11.80
CA PRO A 72 -11.23 22.72 11.82
C PRO A 72 -12.18 22.35 10.68
N ALA A 73 -11.74 22.57 9.44
CA ALA A 73 -12.44 22.26 8.22
C ALA A 73 -12.94 20.82 8.37
N VAL A 74 -14.26 20.70 8.53
CA VAL A 74 -14.96 19.46 8.89
C VAL A 74 -14.42 18.35 8.01
N MET A 75 -13.59 17.48 8.59
CA MET A 75 -12.89 16.45 7.84
C MET A 75 -13.93 15.61 7.10
N GLY A 76 -13.76 15.43 5.79
CA GLY A 76 -14.76 14.68 5.02
C GLY A 76 -14.95 13.25 5.56
N ALA A 77 -16.18 12.73 5.56
CA ALA A 77 -16.53 11.43 6.16
C ALA A 77 -15.57 10.27 5.78
N LEU A 78 -15.08 10.24 4.54
CA LEU A 78 -14.15 9.20 4.06
C LEU A 78 -12.78 9.24 4.76
N LYS A 79 -12.36 10.40 5.26
CA LYS A 79 -11.12 10.56 6.00
C LYS A 79 -11.21 9.89 7.37
N TYR A 80 -12.33 10.03 8.08
CA TYR A 80 -12.58 9.29 9.32
C TYR A 80 -12.58 7.77 9.10
N VAL A 81 -13.23 7.29 8.03
CA VAL A 81 -13.23 5.86 7.68
C VAL A 81 -11.81 5.36 7.41
N GLU A 82 -10.98 6.16 6.75
CA GLU A 82 -9.57 5.83 6.53
C GLU A 82 -8.80 5.71 7.86
N GLU A 83 -8.92 6.68 8.75
CA GLU A 83 -8.19 6.68 10.03
C GLU A 83 -8.63 5.50 10.91
N LEU A 84 -9.94 5.21 10.95
CA LEU A 84 -10.48 4.02 11.61
C LEU A 84 -9.85 2.75 11.04
N GLN A 85 -9.80 2.62 9.71
CA GLN A 85 -9.20 1.47 9.02
C GLN A 85 -7.68 1.34 9.21
N LYS A 86 -6.96 2.35 9.71
CA LYS A 86 -5.54 2.19 10.09
C LYS A 86 -5.43 1.44 11.41
N LYS A 87 -6.33 1.68 12.36
CA LYS A 87 -6.36 1.04 13.71
C LYS A 87 -7.08 -0.32 13.72
N LYS A 88 -6.65 -1.27 12.88
CA LYS A 88 -7.34 -2.58 12.70
C LYS A 88 -7.38 -3.49 13.93
N GLN A 89 -6.55 -3.23 14.93
CA GLN A 89 -6.50 -4.00 16.17
C GLN A 89 -7.49 -3.48 17.23
N SER A 90 -8.17 -2.36 16.99
CA SER A 90 -9.21 -1.89 17.91
C SER A 90 -10.36 -2.88 17.99
N ASP A 91 -11.02 -2.94 19.14
CA ASP A 91 -12.09 -3.92 19.40
C ASP A 91 -13.25 -3.80 18.41
N VAL A 92 -13.63 -2.56 18.07
CA VAL A 92 -14.67 -2.27 17.07
C VAL A 92 -14.33 -2.91 15.72
N LEU A 93 -13.12 -2.69 15.20
CA LEU A 93 -12.75 -3.23 13.89
C LEU A 93 -12.51 -4.73 13.94
N ARG A 94 -11.92 -5.24 15.03
CA ARG A 94 -11.69 -6.67 15.21
C ARG A 94 -13.02 -7.44 15.25
N PHE A 95 -14.01 -6.91 15.96
CA PHE A 95 -15.37 -7.44 15.98
C PHE A 95 -15.99 -7.44 14.57
N LEU A 96 -16.00 -6.29 13.89
CA LEU A 96 -16.56 -6.17 12.53
C LEU A 96 -15.87 -7.11 11.52
N LEU A 97 -14.54 -7.23 11.59
CA LEU A 97 -13.78 -8.13 10.72
C LEU A 97 -14.07 -9.60 11.05
N ARG A 98 -14.31 -9.97 12.31
CA ARG A 98 -14.68 -11.33 12.69
C ARG A 98 -16.02 -11.74 12.09
N VAL A 99 -17.04 -10.89 12.24
CA VAL A 99 -18.38 -11.12 11.66
C VAL A 99 -18.32 -11.22 10.14
N ARG A 100 -17.65 -10.26 9.47
CA ARG A 100 -17.47 -10.30 8.00
C ARG A 100 -16.70 -11.53 7.53
N CYS A 101 -15.70 -11.99 8.30
CA CYS A 101 -14.92 -13.17 7.93
C CYS A 101 -15.80 -14.44 7.97
N TRP A 102 -16.72 -14.52 8.92
CA TRP A 102 -17.70 -15.60 8.98
C TRP A 102 -18.62 -15.61 7.75
N GLU A 103 -19.20 -14.47 7.37
CA GLU A 103 -20.03 -14.34 6.16
C GLU A 103 -19.26 -14.76 4.89
N LEU A 104 -18.04 -14.23 4.72
CA LEU A 104 -17.20 -14.52 3.55
C LEU A 104 -16.74 -15.98 3.45
N ARG A 105 -16.80 -16.76 4.54
CA ARG A 105 -16.51 -18.19 4.51
C ARG A 105 -17.65 -18.99 3.88
N GLN A 106 -18.89 -18.60 4.14
CA GLN A 106 -20.08 -19.25 3.62
C GLN A 106 -20.27 -18.99 2.12
N LEU A 107 -19.84 -17.82 1.64
CA LEU A 107 -19.94 -17.45 0.24
C LEU A 107 -18.94 -18.19 -0.66
N ASN A 108 -19.28 -18.26 -1.95
CA ASN A 108 -18.46 -18.87 -2.98
C ASN A 108 -17.08 -18.21 -3.13
N VAL A 109 -16.11 -18.97 -3.65
CA VAL A 109 -14.70 -18.55 -3.79
C VAL A 109 -14.55 -17.23 -4.55
N VAL A 110 -15.33 -17.06 -5.62
CA VAL A 110 -15.44 -15.83 -6.41
C VAL A 110 -16.92 -15.52 -6.53
N HIS A 111 -17.33 -14.36 -6.01
CA HIS A 111 -18.72 -13.90 -6.12
C HIS A 111 -18.76 -12.38 -6.33
N ARG A 112 -19.84 -11.90 -6.94
CA ARG A 112 -20.08 -10.48 -7.17
C ARG A 112 -20.54 -9.83 -5.86
N ALA A 113 -20.01 -8.64 -5.55
CA ALA A 113 -20.51 -7.81 -4.46
C ALA A 113 -21.32 -6.65 -5.03
N SER A 114 -22.47 -6.35 -4.42
CA SER A 114 -23.34 -5.26 -4.86
C SER A 114 -22.70 -3.88 -4.63
N ARG A 115 -21.97 -3.72 -3.53
CA ARG A 115 -21.29 -2.47 -3.13
C ARG A 115 -19.90 -2.77 -2.57
N PRO A 116 -18.94 -1.83 -2.65
CA PRO A 116 -17.63 -2.00 -2.01
C PRO A 116 -17.79 -2.06 -0.49
N SER A 117 -17.14 -3.03 0.16
CA SER A 117 -17.11 -3.09 1.63
C SER A 117 -16.31 -1.93 2.24
N ARG A 118 -15.43 -1.33 1.43
CA ARG A 118 -14.56 -0.21 1.80
C ARG A 118 -14.62 0.90 0.74
N PRO A 119 -15.62 1.80 0.82
CA PRO A 119 -15.78 2.87 -0.16
C PRO A 119 -14.59 3.87 -0.17
N ASP A 120 -13.96 4.10 0.99
CA ASP A 120 -12.73 4.91 1.15
C ASP A 120 -11.61 4.41 0.23
N LYS A 121 -11.33 3.10 0.32
CA LYS A 121 -10.21 2.48 -0.37
C LYS A 121 -10.52 2.27 -1.85
N ALA A 122 -11.74 1.87 -2.16
CA ALA A 122 -12.19 1.68 -3.52
C ALA A 122 -12.06 2.98 -4.34
N ARG A 123 -12.52 4.11 -3.78
CA ARG A 123 -12.44 5.43 -4.44
C ARG A 123 -11.01 5.85 -4.74
N ARG A 124 -10.09 5.65 -3.79
CA ARG A 124 -8.65 5.94 -3.99
C ARG A 124 -8.03 5.12 -5.13
N LEU A 125 -8.55 3.93 -5.37
CA LEU A 125 -8.06 3.02 -6.41
C LEU A 125 -8.78 3.19 -7.76
N GLY A 126 -9.67 4.18 -7.86
CA GLY A 126 -10.34 4.56 -9.11
C GLY A 126 -11.76 4.03 -9.26
N TYR A 127 -12.38 3.45 -8.24
CA TYR A 127 -13.80 3.11 -8.26
C TYR A 127 -14.67 4.38 -8.27
N LYS A 128 -15.70 4.38 -9.10
CA LYS A 128 -16.76 5.37 -9.12
C LYS A 128 -18.11 4.65 -9.08
N ALA A 129 -19.06 5.19 -8.31
CA ALA A 129 -20.40 4.65 -8.21
C ALA A 129 -21.25 5.08 -9.42
N LYS A 130 -20.95 4.48 -10.58
CA LYS A 130 -21.73 4.63 -11.82
C LYS A 130 -21.79 3.29 -12.55
N GLN A 131 -22.71 3.18 -13.51
CA GLN A 131 -22.85 1.96 -14.31
C GLN A 131 -21.56 1.63 -15.07
N GLY A 132 -21.27 0.34 -15.21
CA GLY A 132 -20.04 -0.19 -15.82
C GLY A 132 -18.89 -0.47 -14.84
N TYR A 133 -18.97 -0.02 -13.58
CA TYR A 133 -18.06 -0.50 -12.52
C TYR A 133 -18.67 -1.69 -11.78
N VAL A 134 -17.88 -2.74 -11.58
CA VAL A 134 -18.31 -3.94 -10.86
C VAL A 134 -17.25 -4.33 -9.84
N ILE A 135 -17.68 -4.90 -8.72
CA ILE A 135 -16.80 -5.37 -7.66
C ILE A 135 -17.03 -6.86 -7.47
N TYR A 136 -15.93 -7.61 -7.41
CA TYR A 136 -15.93 -9.02 -7.07
C TYR A 136 -15.12 -9.26 -5.82
N ARG A 137 -15.62 -10.13 -4.95
CA ARG A 137 -14.92 -10.65 -3.79
C ARG A 137 -14.29 -11.98 -4.16
N VAL A 138 -13.05 -12.17 -3.75
CA VAL A 138 -12.29 -13.39 -3.99
C VAL A 138 -11.50 -13.80 -2.76
N ARG A 139 -11.53 -15.10 -2.45
CA ARG A 139 -10.65 -15.69 -1.44
C ARG A 139 -9.45 -16.42 -2.06
N VAL A 140 -8.29 -16.24 -1.46
CA VAL A 140 -7.03 -16.90 -1.85
C VAL A 140 -6.42 -17.56 -0.63
N ARG A 141 -6.03 -18.83 -0.77
CA ARG A 141 -5.41 -19.61 0.31
C ARG A 141 -4.07 -18.99 0.72
N ARG A 142 -3.84 -18.92 2.03
CA ARG A 142 -2.60 -18.45 2.63
C ARG A 142 -1.52 -19.53 2.56
N GLY A 143 -0.27 -19.12 2.76
CA GLY A 143 0.89 -20.00 2.82
C GLY A 143 1.78 -19.92 1.58
N GLY A 144 2.81 -20.79 1.57
CA GLY A 144 3.70 -20.98 0.43
C GLY A 144 3.06 -21.85 -0.65
N ARG A 145 3.84 -22.13 -1.70
CA ARG A 145 3.40 -23.02 -2.79
C ARG A 145 4.34 -24.22 -2.84
N LYS A 146 3.83 -25.40 -2.50
CA LYS A 146 4.55 -26.66 -2.66
C LYS A 146 4.86 -26.88 -4.15
N ARG A 147 6.07 -27.35 -4.45
CA ARG A 147 6.41 -27.81 -5.81
C ARG A 147 5.53 -28.99 -6.21
N PRO A 148 4.91 -28.99 -7.40
CA PRO A 148 4.22 -30.18 -7.89
C PRO A 148 5.27 -31.21 -8.33
N SER A 149 5.66 -32.09 -7.40
CA SER A 149 6.52 -33.25 -7.68
C SER A 149 5.82 -34.51 -7.17
N PRO A 150 5.65 -35.55 -8.00
CA PRO A 150 5.11 -36.83 -7.54
C PRO A 150 5.90 -37.35 -6.35
N LYS A 151 5.21 -37.69 -5.25
CA LYS A 151 5.79 -38.15 -3.98
C LYS A 151 6.84 -37.23 -3.34
N GLY A 152 7.04 -36.02 -3.86
CA GLY A 152 8.15 -35.16 -3.48
C GLY A 152 9.51 -35.58 -4.05
N ALA A 153 9.59 -36.62 -4.88
CA ALA A 153 10.84 -37.01 -5.52
C ALA A 153 11.21 -35.96 -6.58
N THR A 154 12.40 -35.36 -6.46
CA THR A 154 12.94 -34.40 -7.41
C THR A 154 14.30 -34.89 -7.88
N TYR A 155 14.50 -34.93 -9.20
CA TYR A 155 15.74 -35.43 -9.80
C TYR A 155 16.74 -34.28 -10.07
N GLY A 156 18.02 -34.64 -10.16
CA GLY A 156 19.11 -33.73 -10.46
C GLY A 156 19.83 -33.16 -9.23
N LYS A 157 20.49 -32.02 -9.42
CA LYS A 157 21.39 -31.41 -8.43
C LYS A 157 20.67 -31.12 -7.09
N PRO A 158 21.33 -31.33 -5.93
CA PRO A 158 20.74 -31.09 -4.60
C PRO A 158 20.11 -29.71 -4.40
N THR A 159 20.65 -28.67 -5.05
CA THR A 159 20.12 -27.30 -5.01
C THR A 159 18.67 -27.17 -5.49
N ASN A 160 18.23 -28.07 -6.37
CA ASN A 160 16.89 -28.08 -6.94
C ASN A 160 15.91 -29.02 -6.22
N GLN A 161 16.34 -29.68 -5.14
CA GLN A 161 15.53 -30.70 -4.45
C GLN A 161 14.53 -30.13 -3.43
N GLY A 162 14.49 -28.81 -3.24
CA GLY A 162 13.56 -28.15 -2.31
C GLY A 162 12.08 -28.24 -2.75
N ILE A 163 11.19 -28.57 -1.80
CA ILE A 163 9.75 -28.77 -2.07
C ILE A 163 8.84 -27.82 -1.26
N ASN A 164 9.00 -27.80 0.07
CA ASN A 164 8.02 -27.20 0.98
C ASN A 164 8.24 -25.69 1.23
N GLN A 165 9.51 -25.27 1.38
CA GLN A 165 9.84 -23.90 1.79
C GLN A 165 9.81 -22.87 0.64
N LEU A 166 9.40 -23.29 -0.55
CA LEU A 166 9.30 -22.43 -1.73
C LEU A 166 8.22 -21.35 -1.55
N LYS A 167 8.59 -20.12 -1.89
CA LYS A 167 7.69 -18.96 -1.87
C LYS A 167 7.27 -18.59 -3.28
N TYR A 168 6.01 -18.21 -3.43
CA TYR A 168 5.50 -17.83 -4.73
C TYR A 168 6.01 -16.43 -5.14
N GLN A 169 6.46 -16.28 -6.38
CA GLN A 169 7.02 -15.00 -6.83
C GLN A 169 5.98 -13.88 -6.91
N ARG A 170 4.71 -14.22 -7.15
CA ARG A 170 3.61 -13.25 -7.20
C ARG A 170 2.93 -13.14 -5.85
N SER A 171 2.51 -11.93 -5.49
CA SER A 171 1.72 -11.73 -4.26
C SER A 171 0.33 -12.41 -4.36
N LEU A 172 -0.24 -12.81 -3.22
CA LEU A 172 -1.59 -13.39 -3.14
C LEU A 172 -2.67 -12.48 -3.76
N LYS A 173 -2.47 -11.16 -3.66
CA LYS A 173 -3.35 -10.16 -4.25
C LYS A 173 -3.31 -10.18 -5.80
N SER A 174 -2.15 -10.47 -6.40
CA SER A 174 -2.04 -10.65 -7.85
C SER A 174 -2.72 -11.94 -8.31
N THR A 175 -2.61 -13.02 -7.53
CA THR A 175 -3.36 -14.27 -7.78
C THR A 175 -4.87 -14.06 -7.68
N ALA A 176 -5.33 -13.22 -6.74
CA ALA A 176 -6.74 -12.82 -6.63
C ALA A 176 -7.23 -12.10 -7.89
N GLU A 177 -6.48 -11.09 -8.35
CA GLU A 177 -6.79 -10.35 -9.59
C GLU A 177 -6.89 -11.30 -10.80
N GLU A 178 -5.95 -12.23 -10.93
CA GLU A 178 -5.94 -13.18 -12.03
C GLU A 178 -7.09 -14.19 -11.98
N ARG A 179 -7.46 -14.70 -10.79
CA ARG A 179 -8.62 -15.59 -10.64
C ARG A 179 -9.90 -14.93 -11.10
N VAL A 180 -10.10 -13.66 -10.72
CA VAL A 180 -11.28 -12.89 -11.12
C VAL A 180 -11.23 -12.53 -12.60
N GLY A 181 -10.08 -12.11 -13.13
CA GLY A 181 -9.91 -11.82 -14.56
C GLY A 181 -10.19 -13.02 -15.46
N ARG A 182 -9.83 -14.24 -15.03
CA ARG A 182 -10.18 -15.48 -15.73
C ARG A 182 -11.66 -15.82 -15.66
N ARG A 183 -12.31 -15.62 -14.50
CA ARG A 183 -13.74 -15.88 -14.32
C ARG A 183 -14.61 -14.87 -15.08
N CYS A 184 -14.17 -13.62 -15.16
CA CYS A 184 -14.87 -12.50 -15.79
C CYS A 184 -14.08 -11.98 -17.01
N ALA A 185 -13.88 -12.83 -18.02
CA ALA A 185 -12.99 -12.54 -19.14
C ALA A 185 -13.36 -11.28 -19.97
N ASN A 186 -14.66 -10.96 -20.04
CA ASN A 186 -15.16 -9.79 -20.77
C ASN A 186 -14.86 -8.47 -20.05
N LEU A 187 -14.68 -8.52 -18.73
CA LEU A 187 -14.39 -7.34 -17.92
C LEU A 187 -12.89 -7.01 -17.91
N ARG A 188 -12.56 -5.81 -17.46
CA ARG A 188 -11.18 -5.34 -17.30
C ARG A 188 -10.88 -5.09 -15.84
N VAL A 189 -9.84 -5.74 -15.32
CA VAL A 189 -9.36 -5.51 -13.96
C VAL A 189 -8.71 -4.13 -13.88
N LEU A 190 -9.24 -3.25 -13.04
CA LEU A 190 -8.67 -1.93 -12.77
C LEU A 190 -7.60 -2.05 -11.67
N ASN A 191 -8.02 -2.46 -10.48
CA ASN A 191 -7.18 -2.60 -9.29
C ASN A 191 -7.87 -3.52 -8.27
N SER A 192 -7.22 -3.78 -7.14
CA SER A 192 -7.82 -4.54 -6.04
C SER A 192 -7.36 -4.03 -4.68
N TYR A 193 -8.03 -4.46 -3.61
CA TYR A 193 -7.64 -4.15 -2.22
C TYR A 193 -7.99 -5.27 -1.25
N TRP A 194 -7.31 -5.26 -0.11
CA TRP A 194 -7.54 -6.21 0.98
C TRP A 194 -8.77 -5.80 1.79
N ILE A 195 -9.58 -6.79 2.15
CA ILE A 195 -10.77 -6.60 2.99
C ILE A 195 -10.59 -7.27 4.33
N ASN A 196 -10.17 -8.55 4.31
CA ASN A 196 -10.16 -9.39 5.50
C ASN A 196 -9.17 -10.56 5.36
N GLN A 197 -8.85 -11.21 6.47
CA GLN A 197 -8.06 -12.43 6.48
C GLN A 197 -8.45 -13.36 7.63
N ASP A 198 -8.37 -14.66 7.36
CA ASP A 198 -8.49 -15.74 8.34
C ASP A 198 -7.16 -16.52 8.41
N SER A 199 -7.03 -17.52 9.27
CA SER A 199 -5.90 -18.45 9.32
C SER A 199 -5.59 -19.08 7.96
N THR A 200 -6.63 -19.50 7.23
CA THR A 200 -6.49 -20.27 5.98
C THR A 200 -6.56 -19.41 4.72
N TYR A 201 -7.33 -18.31 4.73
CA TYR A 201 -7.62 -17.52 3.52
C TYR A 201 -7.35 -16.02 3.72
N LYS A 202 -7.04 -15.33 2.62
CA LYS A 202 -7.08 -13.87 2.50
C LYS A 202 -8.16 -13.48 1.50
N TYR A 203 -8.90 -12.43 1.84
CA TYR A 203 -10.02 -11.93 1.07
C TYR A 203 -9.67 -10.58 0.43
N PHE A 204 -9.95 -10.47 -0.86
CA PHE A 204 -9.70 -9.28 -1.65
C PHE A 204 -10.95 -8.88 -2.42
N GLU A 205 -11.11 -7.57 -2.61
CA GLU A 205 -12.10 -6.99 -3.50
C GLU A 205 -11.37 -6.50 -4.74
N VAL A 206 -11.80 -6.97 -5.90
CA VAL A 206 -11.25 -6.62 -7.21
C VAL A 206 -12.24 -5.70 -7.90
N ILE A 207 -11.76 -4.52 -8.29
CA ILE A 207 -12.52 -3.52 -9.05
C ILE A 207 -12.36 -3.87 -10.52
N LEU A 208 -13.49 -4.13 -11.18
CA LEU A 208 -13.57 -4.36 -12.61
C LEU A 208 -14.35 -3.25 -13.30
N VAL A 209 -14.07 -3.11 -14.58
CA VAL A 209 -14.73 -2.18 -15.48
C VAL A 209 -15.23 -2.94 -16.69
N ASP A 210 -16.46 -2.68 -17.09
CA ASP A 210 -17.04 -3.17 -18.34
C ASP A 210 -16.66 -2.23 -19.50
N PRO A 211 -15.83 -2.67 -20.47
CA PRO A 211 -15.42 -1.84 -21.60
C PRO A 211 -16.53 -1.63 -22.64
N GLN A 212 -17.59 -2.45 -22.64
CA GLN A 212 -18.71 -2.34 -23.57
C GLN A 212 -19.76 -1.31 -23.11
N HIS A 213 -19.77 -0.96 -21.82
CA HIS A 213 -20.75 -0.05 -21.26
C HIS A 213 -20.56 1.41 -21.73
N LYS A 214 -21.65 2.05 -22.22
CA LYS A 214 -21.65 3.43 -22.73
C LYS A 214 -21.07 4.45 -21.72
N ALA A 215 -21.46 4.34 -20.45
CA ALA A 215 -20.97 5.22 -19.37
C ALA A 215 -19.46 5.12 -19.08
N ILE A 216 -18.79 4.05 -19.50
CA ILE A 216 -17.33 3.91 -19.42
C ILE A 216 -16.68 4.47 -20.67
N ARG A 217 -17.22 4.14 -21.84
CA ARG A 217 -16.68 4.60 -23.14
C ARG A 217 -16.71 6.12 -23.30
N ARG A 218 -17.77 6.78 -22.80
CA ARG A 218 -17.95 8.24 -22.87
C ARG A 218 -17.12 9.02 -21.85
N ASP A 219 -16.65 8.38 -20.77
CA ASP A 219 -15.89 9.07 -19.73
C ASP A 219 -14.40 9.14 -20.07
N ALA A 220 -13.92 10.34 -20.38
CA ALA A 220 -12.54 10.62 -20.74
C ALA A 220 -11.51 10.21 -19.66
N ARG A 221 -11.90 10.05 -18.39
CA ARG A 221 -10.98 9.69 -17.31
C ARG A 221 -10.63 8.20 -17.28
N ILE A 222 -11.52 7.34 -17.78
CA ILE A 222 -11.37 5.88 -17.71
C ILE A 222 -11.37 5.21 -19.08
N ASN A 223 -11.82 5.89 -20.13
CA ASN A 223 -11.93 5.36 -21.50
C ASN A 223 -10.65 4.67 -22.00
N TRP A 224 -9.46 5.08 -21.52
CA TRP A 224 -8.19 4.42 -21.82
C TRP A 224 -8.25 2.90 -21.61
N ILE A 225 -8.97 2.40 -20.59
CA ILE A 225 -9.05 0.95 -20.28
C ILE A 225 -9.78 0.14 -21.35
N VAL A 226 -10.56 0.80 -22.20
CA VAL A 226 -11.36 0.19 -23.27
C VAL A 226 -10.46 -0.26 -24.43
N ASN A 227 -9.32 0.40 -24.64
CA ASN A 227 -8.42 0.08 -25.74
C ASN A 227 -7.95 -1.38 -25.68
N PRO A 228 -7.79 -2.06 -26.84
CA PRO A 228 -7.45 -3.48 -26.90
C PRO A 228 -6.12 -3.82 -26.23
N VAL A 229 -5.18 -2.86 -26.16
CA VAL A 229 -3.89 -3.01 -25.47
C VAL A 229 -4.02 -3.27 -23.97
N HIS A 230 -5.19 -2.99 -23.37
CA HIS A 230 -5.49 -3.16 -21.95
C HIS A 230 -6.28 -4.44 -21.63
N LYS A 231 -6.40 -5.38 -22.58
CA LYS A 231 -6.90 -6.74 -22.32
C LYS A 231 -6.02 -7.49 -21.31
N HIS A 232 -6.62 -8.21 -20.37
CA HIS A 232 -5.92 -9.07 -19.39
C HIS A 232 -4.65 -8.46 -18.76
N ARG A 233 -4.78 -7.24 -18.21
CA ARG A 233 -3.67 -6.53 -17.53
C ARG A 233 -3.19 -7.28 -16.29
N GLU A 234 -4.07 -7.98 -15.61
CA GLU A 234 -3.81 -8.84 -14.45
C GLU A 234 -2.87 -9.99 -14.79
N SER A 235 -3.06 -10.67 -15.93
CA SER A 235 -2.20 -11.77 -16.39
C SER A 235 -0.81 -11.29 -16.78
N ARG A 236 -0.71 -10.08 -17.34
CA ARG A 236 0.57 -9.44 -17.72
C ARG A 236 1.27 -8.71 -16.57
N GLY A 237 0.66 -8.68 -15.38
CA GLY A 237 1.21 -7.99 -14.21
C GLY A 237 1.33 -6.47 -14.39
N LEU A 238 0.34 -5.85 -15.06
CA LEU A 238 0.26 -4.39 -15.31
C LEU A 238 -0.64 -3.66 -14.31
N THR A 239 -1.30 -4.38 -13.41
CA THR A 239 -2.00 -3.82 -12.24
C THR A 239 -0.98 -3.24 -11.25
N ALA A 240 -1.43 -2.38 -10.32
CA ALA A 240 -0.55 -1.83 -9.28
C ALA A 240 0.16 -2.95 -8.48
N THR A 241 -0.58 -4.01 -8.17
CA THR A 241 -0.07 -5.20 -7.50
C THR A 241 0.98 -5.95 -8.33
N GLY A 242 0.70 -6.16 -9.62
CA GLY A 242 1.63 -6.83 -10.54
C GLY A 242 2.93 -6.04 -10.75
N LYS A 243 2.82 -4.72 -10.93
CA LYS A 243 3.98 -3.81 -11.07
C LYS A 243 4.89 -3.87 -9.83
N LYS A 244 4.30 -3.85 -8.63
CA LYS A 244 5.05 -4.01 -7.36
C LYS A 244 5.78 -5.35 -7.29
N SER A 245 5.11 -6.44 -7.66
CA SER A 245 5.71 -7.79 -7.64
C SER A 245 6.86 -7.96 -8.62
N ARG A 246 6.85 -7.21 -9.74
CA ARG A 246 7.91 -7.21 -10.75
C ARG A 246 9.13 -6.38 -10.35
N GLY A 247 9.09 -5.68 -9.23
CA GLY A 247 10.15 -4.77 -8.79
C GLY A 247 10.35 -3.64 -9.79
N LEU A 248 9.28 -3.04 -10.31
CA LEU A 248 9.37 -1.84 -11.14
C LEU A 248 9.46 -0.61 -10.24
N GLY A 249 10.54 0.16 -10.36
CA GLY A 249 10.80 1.34 -9.54
C GLY A 249 11.87 2.23 -10.18
N LYS A 250 12.36 3.20 -9.41
CA LYS A 250 13.40 4.16 -9.83
C LYS A 250 14.56 4.13 -8.83
N GLY A 251 15.78 4.34 -9.30
CA GLY A 251 17.00 4.33 -8.49
C GLY A 251 17.89 3.10 -8.70
N HIS A 252 19.08 3.10 -8.08
CA HIS A 252 20.14 2.10 -8.30
C HIS A 252 19.68 0.65 -8.05
N GLY A 253 18.77 0.41 -7.11
CA GLY A 253 18.22 -0.92 -6.82
C GLY A 253 17.35 -1.53 -7.93
N TYR A 254 16.95 -0.74 -8.93
CA TYR A 254 16.04 -1.17 -10.00
C TYR A 254 16.71 -1.35 -11.37
N ASN A 255 18.03 -1.14 -11.47
CA ASN A 255 18.77 -1.20 -12.73
C ASN A 255 18.52 -2.51 -13.52
N LYS A 256 18.35 -3.64 -12.81
CA LYS A 256 18.10 -4.95 -13.41
C LYS A 256 16.61 -5.26 -13.69
N THR A 257 15.68 -4.36 -13.36
CA THR A 257 14.24 -4.62 -13.43
C THR A 257 13.41 -3.54 -14.13
N THR A 258 13.92 -2.32 -14.34
CA THR A 258 13.18 -1.16 -14.89
C THR A 258 12.37 -1.45 -16.16
N ALA A 259 12.97 -2.08 -17.18
CA ALA A 259 12.30 -2.43 -18.43
C ALA A 259 11.69 -3.85 -18.42
N GLY A 260 11.78 -4.54 -17.28
CA GLY A 260 11.48 -5.96 -17.10
C GLY A 260 12.75 -6.81 -17.00
N ARG A 261 12.85 -7.63 -15.94
CA ARG A 261 14.04 -8.45 -15.61
C ARG A 261 14.61 -9.22 -16.81
N ARG A 262 13.77 -9.92 -17.57
CA ARG A 262 14.20 -10.71 -18.73
C ARG A 262 14.66 -9.83 -19.91
N LYS A 263 14.02 -8.67 -20.13
CA LYS A 263 14.42 -7.73 -21.19
C LYS A 263 15.80 -7.13 -20.90
N THR A 264 16.03 -6.70 -19.65
CA THR A 264 17.33 -6.18 -19.23
C THR A 264 18.41 -7.25 -19.30
N TRP A 265 18.13 -8.47 -18.81
CA TRP A 265 19.07 -9.59 -18.91
C TRP A 265 19.44 -9.88 -20.36
N LYS A 266 18.46 -9.96 -21.28
CA LYS A 266 18.73 -10.20 -22.70
C LYS A 266 19.67 -9.13 -23.26
N ARG A 267 19.40 -7.84 -23.01
CA ARG A 267 20.26 -6.75 -23.48
C ARG A 267 21.71 -6.91 -23.06
N HIS A 268 21.97 -7.28 -21.80
CA HIS A 268 23.34 -7.38 -21.28
C HIS A 268 24.08 -8.63 -21.78
N ASN A 269 23.36 -9.68 -22.16
CA ASN A 269 23.94 -10.93 -22.65
C ASN A 269 23.88 -11.04 -24.19
N THR A 270 23.39 -10.01 -24.89
CA THR A 270 23.38 -10.00 -26.35
C THR A 270 24.74 -9.52 -26.84
N LEU A 271 25.44 -10.38 -27.58
CA LEU A 271 26.66 -9.99 -28.29
C LEU A 271 26.30 -8.95 -29.36
N ASN A 272 26.92 -7.76 -29.27
CA ASN A 272 26.73 -6.71 -30.26
C ASN A 272 27.89 -6.73 -31.26
N LEU A 273 27.61 -7.16 -32.49
CA LEU A 273 28.57 -7.17 -33.58
C LEU A 273 28.28 -5.99 -34.51
N GLN A 274 29.00 -4.90 -34.31
CA GLN A 274 28.90 -3.72 -35.18
C GLN A 274 29.58 -4.00 -36.53
N ARG A 275 29.10 -3.34 -37.58
CA ARG A 275 29.65 -3.48 -38.94
C ARG A 275 31.12 -3.05 -39.00
N TYR A 276 31.46 -2.00 -38.26
CA TYR A 276 32.81 -1.51 -38.06
C TYR A 276 33.07 -1.51 -36.55
N ARG A 277 34.26 -1.97 -36.13
CA ARG A 277 34.63 -2.09 -34.71
C ARG A 277 35.47 -0.89 -34.28
#